data_AF-V6KRZ3-F1
#
_entry.id   AF-V6KRZ3-F1
#
_cell.length_a   1.000
_cell.length_b   1.000
_cell.length_c   1.000
_cell.angle_alpha   90.00
_cell.angle_beta   90.00
_cell.angle_gamma   90.00
#
_symmetry.space_group_name_H-M   'P 1'
#
loop_
_entity.id
_entity.type
_entity.pdbx_description
1 polymer ?
#
loop_
_entity_poly.entity_id
_entity_poly.type
_entity_poly.pdbx_seq_one_letter_code
_entity_poly.pdbx_strand_id
1 'polypeptide(L)'
;MSTETDWVYRVEEPHGSEGWRPYGDHPERWRGTVTTDDPEEDAEYVAALVVTDLVTEWDRHGAVQQHVRVIVWEDEEGAGPADAAFTVEIRPGVDGE
;
A
#
# COMPACT_ATOMS: atom_id res chain seq x y z
N MET A 1 -8.33 -19.93 20.53
CA MET A 1 -8.94 -18.88 19.70
C MET A 1 -7.75 -18.26 19.03
N SER A 2 -7.56 -18.50 17.74
CA SER A 2 -6.50 -17.83 17.00
C SER A 2 -6.79 -16.33 17.06
N THR A 3 -5.77 -15.54 17.34
CA THR A 3 -5.84 -14.07 17.33
C THR A 3 -5.42 -13.60 15.95
N GLU A 4 -5.98 -14.24 14.94
CA GLU A 4 -5.74 -13.90 13.54
C GLU A 4 -6.38 -12.54 13.28
N THR A 5 -5.56 -11.58 12.83
CA THR A 5 -5.95 -10.25 12.40
C THR A 5 -5.79 -10.19 10.89
N ASP A 6 -6.87 -9.78 10.22
CA ASP A 6 -6.87 -9.56 8.79
C ASP A 6 -6.54 -8.09 8.50
N TRP A 7 -5.51 -7.85 7.71
CA TRP A 7 -5.11 -6.52 7.26
C TRP A 7 -5.43 -6.35 5.79
N VAL A 8 -6.37 -5.49 5.46
CA VAL A 8 -6.71 -5.18 4.08
C VAL A 8 -5.84 -4.04 3.59
N TYR A 9 -5.24 -4.17 2.41
CA TYR A 9 -4.42 -3.11 1.83
C TYR A 9 -4.87 -2.73 0.42
N ARG A 10 -4.57 -1.48 0.05
CA ARG A 10 -4.73 -0.95 -1.31
C ARG A 10 -3.61 0.03 -1.62
N VAL A 11 -3.08 -0.05 -2.84
CA VAL A 11 -2.12 0.93 -3.37
C VAL A 11 -2.82 1.85 -4.36
N GLU A 12 -2.57 3.15 -4.22
CA GLU A 12 -3.08 4.19 -5.10
C GLU A 12 -1.94 5.02 -5.69
N GLU A 13 -2.16 5.59 -6.86
CA GLU A 13 -1.29 6.58 -7.50
C GLU A 13 -2.06 7.90 -7.69
N PRO A 14 -1.37 9.05 -7.68
CA PRO A 14 -2.02 10.33 -7.90
C PRO A 14 -2.54 10.44 -9.34
N HIS A 15 -3.79 10.83 -9.49
CA HIS A 15 -4.45 11.06 -10.78
C HIS A 15 -4.80 12.54 -10.97
N GLY A 16 -3.77 13.39 -11.03
CA GLY A 16 -3.93 14.81 -11.33
C GLY A 16 -4.98 15.51 -10.44
N SER A 17 -5.97 16.16 -11.06
CA SER A 17 -7.06 16.85 -10.35
C SER A 17 -8.20 15.93 -9.89
N GLU A 18 -8.18 14.65 -10.29
CA GLU A 18 -9.19 13.65 -9.96
C GLU A 18 -8.88 12.94 -8.63
N GLY A 19 -7.73 13.24 -8.02
CA GLY A 19 -7.33 12.72 -6.71
C GLY A 19 -6.42 11.51 -6.83
N TRP A 20 -6.89 10.36 -6.35
CA TRP A 20 -6.13 9.11 -6.29
C TRP A 20 -6.86 8.01 -7.05
N ARG A 21 -6.11 7.18 -7.78
CA ARG A 21 -6.64 6.01 -8.48
C ARG A 21 -5.87 4.75 -8.08
N PRO A 22 -6.44 3.55 -8.26
CA PRO A 22 -5.71 2.30 -8.04
C PRO A 22 -4.41 2.25 -8.86
N TYR A 23 -3.34 1.73 -8.25
CA TYR A 23 -2.01 1.72 -8.86
C TYR A 23 -1.88 0.68 -9.99
N GLY A 24 -1.31 1.12 -11.12
CA GLY A 24 -0.94 0.29 -12.26
C GLY A 24 -2.12 -0.21 -13.12
N ASP A 25 -1.80 -0.97 -14.17
CA ASP A 25 -2.79 -1.52 -15.11
C ASP A 25 -3.56 -2.73 -14.54
N HIS A 26 -3.07 -3.34 -13.46
CA HIS A 26 -3.68 -4.50 -12.79
C HIS A 26 -3.87 -4.20 -11.30
N PRO A 27 -4.86 -3.35 -10.96
CA PRO A 27 -5.08 -2.90 -9.59
C PRO A 27 -5.45 -4.03 -8.62
N GLU A 28 -5.97 -5.14 -9.12
CA GLU A 28 -6.22 -6.35 -8.34
C GLU A 28 -4.97 -7.01 -7.76
N ARG A 29 -3.78 -6.69 -8.29
CA ARG A 29 -2.49 -7.16 -7.72
C ARG A 29 -2.03 -6.32 -6.54
N TRP A 30 -2.49 -5.07 -6.48
CA TRP A 30 -2.08 -4.08 -5.50
C TRP A 30 -3.18 -3.77 -4.49
N ARG A 31 -4.10 -4.72 -4.34
CA ARG A 31 -5.16 -4.74 -3.33
C ARG A 31 -5.33 -6.17 -2.85
N GLY A 32 -5.36 -6.38 -1.54
CA GLY A 32 -5.51 -7.72 -0.97
C GLY A 32 -5.65 -7.71 0.55
N THR A 33 -5.62 -8.91 1.13
CA THR A 33 -5.66 -9.12 2.57
C THR A 33 -4.43 -9.91 3.01
N VAL A 34 -3.81 -9.47 4.11
CA VAL A 34 -2.73 -10.16 4.80
C VAL A 34 -3.25 -10.59 6.16
N THR A 35 -3.36 -11.90 6.38
CA THR A 35 -3.77 -12.47 7.67
C THR A 35 -2.52 -12.79 8.49
N THR A 36 -2.48 -12.32 9.74
CA THR A 36 -1.40 -12.60 10.69
C THR A 36 -1.98 -13.00 12.06
N ASP A 37 -1.34 -13.94 12.75
CA ASP A 37 -1.65 -14.31 14.14
C ASP A 37 -0.68 -13.67 15.14
N ASP A 38 0.31 -12.91 14.66
CA ASP A 38 1.36 -12.30 15.47
C ASP A 38 1.00 -10.84 15.81
N PRO A 39 0.94 -10.47 17.10
CA PRO A 39 0.56 -9.11 17.49
C PRO A 39 1.63 -8.06 17.13
N GLU A 40 2.85 -8.46 16.76
CA GLU A 40 3.90 -7.56 16.28
C GLU A 40 3.77 -7.28 14.76
N GLU A 41 3.01 -8.10 14.03
CA GLU A 41 2.72 -7.92 12.60
C GLU A 41 1.51 -6.99 12.41
N ASP A 42 1.71 -5.71 12.69
CA ASP A 42 0.67 -4.68 12.62
C ASP A 42 0.50 -4.06 11.22
N ALA A 43 -0.32 -3.01 11.13
CA ALA A 43 -0.55 -2.28 9.88
C ALA A 43 0.73 -1.70 9.26
N GLU A 44 1.73 -1.34 10.08
CA GLU A 44 3.03 -0.85 9.60
C GLU A 44 3.84 -1.99 8.97
N TYR A 45 3.85 -3.17 9.61
CA TYR A 45 4.47 -4.37 9.04
C TYR A 45 3.86 -4.72 7.67
N VAL A 46 2.53 -4.73 7.57
CA VAL A 46 1.83 -5.02 6.30
C VAL A 46 2.15 -3.96 5.25
N ALA A 47 2.18 -2.68 5.62
CA ALA A 47 2.61 -1.63 4.70
C ALA A 47 4.06 -1.85 4.23
N ALA A 48 4.98 -2.23 5.12
CA ALA A 48 6.37 -2.50 4.77
C ALA A 48 6.50 -3.68 3.77
N LEU A 49 5.69 -4.74 3.92
CA LEU A 49 5.62 -5.83 2.95
C LEU A 49 5.19 -5.35 1.57
N VAL A 50 4.10 -4.58 1.51
CA VAL A 50 3.57 -4.05 0.24
C VAL A 50 4.57 -3.09 -0.42
N VAL A 51 5.21 -2.21 0.37
CA VAL A 51 6.26 -1.30 -0.12
C VAL A 51 7.46 -2.08 -0.67
N THR A 52 7.87 -3.15 0.01
CA THR A 52 8.97 -4.00 -0.46
C THR A 52 8.65 -4.67 -1.78
N ASP A 53 7.41 -5.16 -1.95
CA ASP A 53 6.96 -5.75 -3.23
C ASP A 53 6.90 -4.70 -4.35
N LEU A 54 6.42 -3.48 -4.06
CA LEU A 54 6.41 -2.35 -5.00
C LEU A 54 7.83 -2.00 -5.48
N VAL A 55 8.77 -1.81 -4.55
CA VAL A 55 10.17 -1.51 -4.89
C VAL A 55 10.79 -2.64 -5.70
N THR A 56 10.48 -3.89 -5.36
CA THR A 56 10.94 -5.07 -6.12
C THR A 56 10.33 -5.11 -7.52
N GLU A 57 9.06 -4.74 -7.69
CA GLU A 57 8.43 -4.60 -9.00
C GLU A 57 9.15 -3.54 -9.83
N TRP A 58 9.35 -2.34 -9.27
CA TRP A 58 10.00 -1.24 -9.99
C TRP A 58 11.42 -1.62 -10.43
N ASP A 59 12.21 -2.24 -9.56
CA ASP A 59 13.55 -2.75 -9.89
C ASP A 59 13.50 -3.78 -11.02
N ARG A 60 12.59 -4.76 -10.92
CA ARG A 60 12.41 -5.82 -11.93
C ARG A 60 12.03 -5.26 -13.30
N HIS A 61 11.19 -4.23 -13.33
CA HIS A 61 10.70 -3.61 -14.56
C HIS A 61 11.60 -2.45 -15.05
N GLY A 62 12.67 -2.12 -14.33
CA GLY A 62 13.51 -0.96 -14.62
C GLY A 62 12.75 0.37 -14.56
N ALA A 63 11.64 0.41 -13.81
CA ALA A 63 10.81 1.59 -13.66
C ALA A 63 11.41 2.54 -12.62
N VAL A 64 11.28 3.84 -12.86
CA VAL A 64 11.60 4.85 -11.84
C VAL A 64 10.57 4.73 -10.71
N GLN A 65 10.98 4.97 -9.46
CA GLN A 65 10.06 5.04 -8.33
C GLN A 65 8.89 5.97 -8.66
N GLN A 66 7.67 5.45 -8.52
CA GLN A 66 6.46 6.20 -8.85
C GLN A 66 5.87 6.81 -7.58
N HIS A 67 5.13 7.91 -7.72
CA HIS A 67 4.39 8.46 -6.58
C HIS A 67 3.22 7.52 -6.30
N VAL A 68 3.26 6.85 -5.16
CA VAL A 68 2.21 5.91 -4.75
C VAL A 68 1.91 6.07 -3.27
N ARG A 69 0.71 5.69 -2.86
CA ARG A 69 0.26 5.63 -1.48
C ARG A 69 -0.26 4.24 -1.18
N VAL A 70 0.29 3.61 -0.15
CA VAL A 70 -0.20 2.35 0.41
C VAL A 70 -1.09 2.68 1.60
N ILE A 71 -2.24 2.04 1.65
CA ILE A 71 -3.26 2.23 2.68
C ILE A 71 -3.55 0.86 3.27
N VAL A 72 -3.59 0.78 4.59
CA VAL A 72 -3.84 -0.46 5.32
C VAL A 72 -4.97 -0.24 6.32
N TRP A 73 -5.96 -1.11 6.28
CA TRP A 73 -7.11 -1.15 7.18
C TRP A 73 -7.09 -2.46 7.97
N GLU A 74 -7.64 -2.41 9.18
CA GLU A 74 -7.91 -3.59 10.00
C GLU A 74 -9.26 -4.18 9.59
N ASP A 75 -9.33 -5.49 9.41
CA ASP A 75 -10.50 -6.33 9.06
C ASP A 75 -11.10 -6.07 7.67
N GLU A 76 -11.53 -4.83 7.38
CA GLU A 76 -12.26 -4.47 6.16
C GLU A 76 -11.74 -3.19 5.49
N GLU A 77 -11.90 -3.09 4.16
CA GLU A 77 -11.51 -1.89 3.42
C GLU A 77 -12.42 -0.70 3.77
N GLY A 78 -11.84 0.35 4.34
CA GLY A 78 -12.53 1.61 4.60
C GLY A 78 -12.77 2.46 3.35
N ALA A 79 -13.56 3.53 3.51
CA ALA A 79 -13.90 4.43 2.40
C ALA A 79 -12.68 5.23 1.88
N GLY A 80 -11.67 5.44 2.73
CA GLY A 80 -10.45 6.14 2.36
C GLY A 80 -9.34 6.09 3.42
N PRO A 81 -8.31 6.94 3.30
CA PRO A 81 -7.18 6.97 4.24
C PRO A 81 -7.57 7.36 5.66
N ALA A 82 -8.66 8.10 5.83
CA ALA A 82 -9.10 8.58 7.13
C ALA A 82 -9.56 7.43 8.05
N ASP A 83 -10.05 6.34 7.46
CA ASP A 83 -10.48 5.12 8.16
C ASP A 83 -9.34 4.08 8.27
N ALA A 84 -8.18 4.37 7.69
CA ALA A 84 -7.05 3.44 7.64
C ALA A 84 -6.31 3.38 8.97
N ALA A 85 -5.88 2.17 9.34
CA ALA A 85 -5.00 1.95 10.47
C ALA A 85 -3.61 2.54 10.20
N PHE A 86 -3.15 2.46 8.95
CA PHE A 86 -1.88 3.04 8.53
C PHE A 86 -1.93 3.50 7.07
N THR A 87 -1.16 4.54 6.75
CA THR A 87 -0.99 5.03 5.38
C THR A 87 0.45 5.50 5.20
N VAL A 88 1.10 5.02 4.14
CA VAL A 88 2.43 5.46 3.73
C VAL A 88 2.40 5.97 2.30
N GLU A 89 3.00 7.13 2.08
CA GLU A 89 3.13 7.75 0.76
C GLU A 89 4.59 7.73 0.32
N ILE A 90 4.87 7.02 -0.77
CA ILE A 90 6.16 6.98 -1.44
C ILE A 90 6.13 8.06 -2.52
N ARG A 91 7.07 9.00 -2.45
CA ARG A 91 7.27 10.02 -3.48
C ARG A 91 8.60 9.78 -4.19
N PRO A 92 8.67 9.92 -5.52
CA PRO A 92 9.96 9.96 -6.19
C PRO A 92 10.79 11.08 -5.59
N GLY A 93 12.08 10.83 -5.39
CA GLY A 93 13.03 11.88 -5.09
C GLY A 93 13.01 12.89 -6.22
N VAL A 94 12.40 14.06 -5.98
CA VAL A 94 12.69 15.24 -6.78
C VAL A 94 14.03 15.76 -6.27
N ASP A 95 15.12 15.23 -6.81
CA ASP A 95 16.39 15.96 -6.81
C ASP A 95 16.15 17.24 -7.62
N GLY A 96 15.79 18.31 -6.90
CA GLY A 96 15.82 19.65 -7.44
C GLY A 96 17.27 20.05 -7.63
N GLU A 97 17.68 20.15 -8.89
CA GLU A 97 18.93 20.80 -9.31
C GLU A 97 19.01 22.26 -8.82
#